data_AF-A0A968QTI2-F1
#
_entry.id   AF-A0A968QTI2-F1
#
_cell.length_a   1.000
_cell.length_b   1.000
_cell.length_c   1.000
_cell.angle_alpha   90.00
_cell.angle_beta   90.00
_cell.angle_gamma   90.00
#
_symmetry.space_group_name_H-M   'P 1'
#
loop_
_entity.id
_entity.type
_entity.pdbx_description
1 polymer ?
#
loop_
_entity_poly.entity_id
_entity_poly.type
_entity_poly.pdbx_seq_one_letter_code
_entity_poly.pdbx_strand_id
1 'polypeptide(L)' 'ITKALIHAVSNESSSPVRGAVPELTRLPTGCPFHPRCGISREICTRVMPQMEKGVRCHLQAEM' A
#
# COMPACT_ATOMS: atom_id res chain seq x y z
N ILE A 1 -33.83 13.39 -6.83
CA ILE A 1 -32.49 12.78 -6.74
C ILE A 1 -31.83 12.96 -8.11
N THR A 2 -30.82 13.81 -8.22
CA THR A 2 -30.39 14.43 -9.49
C THR A 2 -29.46 13.51 -10.31
N LYS A 3 -29.83 13.23 -11.56
CA LYS A 3 -29.13 12.38 -12.56
C LYS A 3 -27.66 12.76 -12.83
N ALA A 4 -27.22 13.94 -12.37
CA ALA A 4 -25.89 14.49 -12.59
C ALA A 4 -24.73 13.67 -11.98
N LEU A 5 -24.99 12.83 -10.97
CA LEU A 5 -23.93 12.07 -10.29
C LEU A 5 -23.48 10.80 -11.04
N ILE A 6 -24.27 10.32 -12.01
CA ILE A 6 -23.99 9.06 -12.71
C ILE A 6 -22.76 9.18 -13.63
N HIS A 7 -22.44 10.38 -14.12
CA HIS A 7 -21.29 10.60 -15.02
C HIS A 7 -19.98 10.93 -14.29
N ALA A 8 -20.00 11.14 -12.98
CA ALA A 8 -18.81 11.42 -12.17
C ALA A 8 -18.13 10.15 -11.61
N VAL A 9 -18.83 9.02 -11.66
CA VAL A 9 -18.30 7.73 -11.22
C VAL A 9 -17.79 7.00 -12.46
N SER A 10 -16.48 7.06 -12.68
CA SER A 10 -15.85 6.23 -13.70
C SER A 10 -16.04 4.76 -13.32
N ASN A 11 -16.76 3.99 -14.15
CA ASN A 11 -17.06 2.57 -13.94
C ASN A 11 -15.85 1.66 -14.20
N GLU A 12 -14.64 2.18 -14.02
CA GLU A 12 -13.45 1.35 -13.97
C GLU A 12 -13.44 0.66 -12.63
N SER A 13 -13.64 -0.66 -12.66
CA SER A 13 -13.55 -1.55 -11.51
C SER A 13 -12.14 -1.51 -10.93
N SER A 14 -11.80 -0.44 -10.21
CA SER A 14 -10.60 -0.39 -9.39
C SER A 14 -10.77 -1.49 -8.35
N SER A 15 -9.96 -2.53 -8.47
CA SER A 15 -9.97 -3.58 -7.45
C SER A 15 -9.60 -2.91 -6.13
N PRO A 16 -10.44 -3.00 -5.08
CA PRO A 16 -10.14 -2.38 -3.82
C PRO A 16 -8.77 -2.87 -3.32
N VAL A 17 -7.95 -1.94 -2.83
CA VAL A 17 -6.67 -2.29 -2.22
C VAL A 17 -6.93 -3.31 -1.13
N ARG A 18 -6.29 -4.48 -1.23
CA ARG A 18 -6.47 -5.55 -0.25
C ARG A 18 -5.93 -5.11 1.11
N GLY A 19 -6.70 -5.40 2.16
CA GLY A 19 -6.36 -5.08 3.55
C GLY A 19 -7.02 -3.81 4.07
N ALA A 20 -7.06 -3.66 5.39
CA ALA A 20 -7.61 -2.48 6.04
C ALA A 20 -6.63 -1.30 6.00
N VAL A 21 -7.17 -0.07 5.98
CA VAL A 21 -6.38 1.12 6.31
C VAL A 21 -5.94 0.97 7.78
N PRO A 22 -4.62 1.04 8.08
CA PRO A 22 -4.17 0.94 9.46
C PRO A 22 -4.66 2.14 10.28
N GLU A 23 -4.94 1.91 11.57
CA GLU A 23 -5.18 3.02 12.50
C GLU A 23 -3.94 3.92 12.55
N LEU A 24 -4.12 5.23 12.44
CA LEU A 24 -3.00 6.21 12.42
C LEU A 24 -2.15 6.17 13.70
N THR A 25 -2.74 5.71 14.81
CA THR A 25 -2.08 5.55 16.11
C THR A 25 -1.33 4.23 16.26
N ARG A 26 -1.57 3.26 15.36
CA ARG A 26 -0.99 1.91 15.41
C ARG A 26 -0.34 1.57 14.08
N LEU A 27 0.67 2.35 13.71
CA LEU A 27 1.46 2.07 12.53
C LEU A 27 2.30 0.80 12.73
N PRO A 28 2.37 -0.08 11.72
CA PRO A 28 3.25 -1.25 11.75
C PRO A 28 4.72 -0.84 11.83
N THR A 29 5.53 -1.68 12.49
CA THR A 29 6.99 -1.55 12.51
C THR A 29 7.62 -1.97 11.19
N GLY A 30 8.82 -1.47 10.88
CA GLY A 30 9.44 -1.73 9.58
C GLY A 30 8.66 -1.10 8.42
N CYS A 31 8.55 -1.79 7.29
CA CYS A 31 7.88 -1.29 6.08
C CYS A 31 6.37 -1.09 6.32
N PRO A 32 5.81 0.14 6.15
CA PRO A 32 4.40 0.42 6.42
C PRO A 32 3.39 -0.40 5.58
N PHE A 33 3.87 -1.00 4.49
CA PHE A 33 3.06 -1.77 3.56
C PHE A 33 3.11 -3.27 3.83
N HIS A 34 3.99 -3.76 4.71
CA HIS A 34 4.15 -5.20 4.98
C HIS A 34 2.84 -5.94 5.33
N PRO A 35 1.84 -5.34 6.03
CA PRO A 35 0.59 -6.05 6.35
C PRO A 35 -0.31 -6.31 5.14
N ARG A 36 -0.12 -5.57 4.04
CA ARG A 36 -0.95 -5.62 2.82
C ARG A 36 -0.15 -5.95 1.55
N CYS A 37 1.18 -6.07 1.68
CA CYS A 37 2.07 -6.39 0.57
C CYS A 37 2.01 -7.89 0.28
N GLY A 38 1.55 -8.27 -0.92
CA GLY A 38 1.44 -9.68 -1.33
C GLY A 38 2.78 -10.41 -1.52
N ILE A 39 3.90 -9.70 -1.41
CA ILE A 39 5.26 -10.21 -1.58
C ILE A 39 6.16 -9.81 -0.38
N SER A 40 5.54 -9.58 0.78
CA SER A 40 6.26 -9.23 2.01
C SER A 40 7.21 -10.35 2.46
N ARG A 41 8.35 -9.96 3.04
CA ARG A 41 9.36 -10.85 3.63
C ARG A 41 9.58 -10.52 5.10
N GLU A 42 10.32 -11.36 5.83
CA GLU A 42 10.61 -11.15 7.25
C GLU A 42 11.31 -9.82 7.54
N ILE A 43 12.25 -9.40 6.68
CA ILE A 43 12.92 -8.10 6.80
C ILE A 43 11.94 -6.91 6.77
N CYS A 44 10.81 -7.05 6.06
CA CYS A 44 9.80 -6.00 5.93
C CYS A 44 9.09 -5.69 7.25
N THR A 45 9.03 -6.62 8.21
CA THR A 45 8.36 -6.38 9.51
C THR A 45 9.29 -5.73 10.55
N ARG A 46 10.61 -5.80 10.31
CA ARG A 46 11.65 -5.37 11.26
C ARG A 46 12.37 -4.10 10.84
N VAL A 47 12.61 -3.91 9.54
CA VAL A 47 13.50 -2.86 9.03
C VAL A 47 12.77 -1.95 8.05
N MET A 48 12.99 -0.64 8.17
CA MET A 48 12.53 0.34 7.20
C MET A 48 13.39 0.24 5.92
N PRO A 49 12.78 0.06 4.73
CA PRO A 49 13.55 0.03 3.49
C PRO A 49 14.17 1.39 3.18
N GLN A 50 15.40 1.37 2.69
CA GLN A 50 16.09 2.57 2.21
C GLN A 50 15.45 3.09 0.92
N MET A 51 15.70 4.35 0.60
CA MET A 51 15.24 4.95 -0.64
C MET A 51 16.22 4.62 -1.76
N GLU A 52 15.75 3.87 -2.75
CA GLU A 52 16.54 3.48 -3.91
C GLU A 52 15.70 3.63 -5.18
N LYS A 53 16.28 4.24 -6.22
CA LYS A 53 15.61 4.44 -7.52
C LYS A 53 14.21 5.10 -7.36
N GLY A 54 14.03 5.94 -6.34
CA GLY A 54 12.78 6.63 -6.04
C GLY A 54 11.73 5.82 -5.27
N VAL A 55 12.04 4.58 -4.86
CA VAL A 55 11.13 3.72 -4.09
C VAL A 55 11.75 3.29 -2.76
N ARG A 56 10.89 2.96 -1.79
CA ARG A 56 11.30 2.37 -0.50
C ARG A 56 10.80 0.93 -0.43
N CYS A 57 11.51 0.02 -1.10
CA CYS A 57 11.15 -1.39 -1.20
C CYS A 57 12.38 -2.29 -1.01
N HIS A 58 12.29 -3.25 -0.09
CA HIS A 58 13.36 -4.23 0.16
C HIS A 58 13.65 -5.13 -1.05
N LEU A 59 12.69 -5.32 -1.96
CA LEU A 59 12.92 -6.09 -3.19
C LEU A 59 13.81 -5.37 -4.20
N GLN A 60 13.96 -4.05 -4.10
CA GLN A 60 14.81 -3.29 -5.03
C GLN A 60 16.24 -3.13 -4.50
N ALA A 61 16.41 -3.21 -3.18
CA ALA A 61 17.72 -3.18 -2.50
C ALA A 61 18.58 -4.43 -2.75
N GLU A 62 17.96 -5.50 -3.24
CA GLU A 62 18.63 -6.76 -3.53
C GLU A 62 18.93 -6.96 -5.04
N MET A 63 18.78 -5.91 -5.86
CA MET A 63 18.85 -5.98 -7.33
C MET A 63 19.71 -4.88 -7.98
#